data_AF-A0A0U1NUD4-F1
#
_entry.id   AF-A0A0U1NUD4-F1
#
_cell.length_a   1.000
_cell.length_b   1.000
_cell.length_c   1.000
_cell.angle_alpha   90.00
_cell.angle_beta   90.00
_cell.angle_gamma   90.00
#
_symmetry.space_group_name_H-M   'P 1'
#
loop_
_entity.id
_entity.type
_entity.pdbx_description
1 polymer ?
#
loop_
_entity_poly.entity_id
_entity_poly.type
_entity_poly.pdbx_seq_one_letter_code
_entity_poly.pdbx_strand_id
1 'polypeptide(L)' 'MLKNMLIRSKYFYHLMQFRHNEILQQQCLCEELKSKLKIKAIYHNSKAIELGARF' A
#
# COMPACT_ATOMS: atom_id res chain seq x y z
N MET A 1 11.92 -2.69 21.54
CA MET A 1 10.57 -3.27 21.35
C MET A 1 9.60 -2.31 20.65
N LEU A 2 9.35 -1.10 21.17
CA LEU A 2 8.38 -0.15 20.60
C LEU A 2 8.69 0.26 19.14
N LYS A 3 9.96 0.54 18.81
CA LYS A 3 10.38 0.91 17.45
C LYS A 3 10.06 -0.18 16.42
N ASN A 4 10.31 -1.44 16.75
CA ASN A 4 10.04 -2.57 15.86
C ASN A 4 8.53 -2.79 15.70
N MET A 5 7.75 -2.60 16.77
CA MET A 5 6.29 -2.64 16.71
C MET A 5 5.74 -1.53 15.80
N LEU A 6 6.26 -0.31 15.91
CA LEU A 6 5.87 0.82 15.04
C LEU A 6 6.22 0.57 13.57
N ILE A 7 7.41 0.02 13.27
CA ILE A 7 7.80 -0.34 11.90
C ILE A 7 6.86 -1.41 11.34
N ARG A 8 6.54 -2.43 12.15
CA ARG A 8 5.63 -3.51 11.77
C ARG A 8 4.20 -3.03 11.53
N SER A 9 3.68 -2.15 12.39
CA SER A 9 2.37 -1.53 12.18
C SER A 9 2.33 -0.69 10.90
N LYS A 10 3.37 0.10 10.62
CA LYS A 10 3.47 0.87 9.37
C LYS A 10 3.53 -0.04 8.14
N TYR A 11 4.30 -1.12 8.21
CA TYR A 11 4.37 -2.11 7.13
C TYR A 11 2.98 -2.68 6.81
N PHE A 12 2.25 -3.14 7.83
CA PHE A 12 0.92 -3.71 7.62
C PHE A 12 -0.09 -2.66 7.14
N TYR A 13 0.00 -1.42 7.63
CA TYR A 13 -0.80 -0.31 7.10
C TYR A 13 -0.59 -0.13 5.59
N HIS A 14 0.67 -0.07 5.13
CA HIS A 14 0.97 0.07 3.70
C HIS A 14 0.54 -1.16 2.90
N LEU A 15 0.70 -2.37 3.43
CA LEU A 15 0.25 -3.60 2.77
C LEU A 15 -1.28 -3.63 2.59
N MET A 16 -2.04 -3.22 3.61
CA MET A 16 -3.50 -3.16 3.54
C MET A 16 -3.97 -2.09 2.55
N GLN A 17 -3.34 -0.91 2.57
CA GLN A 17 -3.66 0.16 1.62
C GLN A 17 -3.34 -0.22 0.18
N PHE A 18 -2.24 -0.94 -0.06
CA PHE A 18 -1.92 -1.48 -1.39
C PHE A 18 -3.06 -2.37 -1.90
N ARG A 19 -3.44 -3.40 -1.14
CA ARG A 19 -4.53 -4.33 -1.51
C ARG A 19 -5.87 -3.61 -1.69
N HIS A 20 -6.18 -2.65 -0.82
CA HIS A 20 -7.40 -1.87 -0.93
C HIS A 20 -7.47 -1.09 -2.24
N ASN A 21 -6.38 -0.43 -2.65
CA ASN A 21 -6.33 0.29 -3.92
C ASN A 21 -6.43 -0.66 -5.13
N GLU A 22 -5.85 -1.87 -5.07
CA GLU A 22 -6.00 -2.87 -6.13
C GLU A 22 -7.47 -3.32 -6.30
N ILE A 23 -8.18 -3.56 -5.18
CA ILE A 23 -9.61 -3.91 -5.21
C ILE A 23 -10.44 -2.78 -5.83
N LEU A 24 -10.21 -1.54 -5.38
CA LEU A 24 -10.89 -0.38 -5.95
C LEU A 24 -10.59 -0.24 -7.45
N GLN A 25 -9.35 -0.50 -7.87
CA GLN A 25 -8.94 -0.42 -9.26
C GLN A 25 -9.70 -1.43 -10.14
N GLN A 26 -9.89 -2.66 -9.65
CA GLN A 26 -10.61 -3.71 -10.38
C GLN A 26 -12.10 -3.36 -10.61
N GLN A 27 -12.72 -2.67 -9.66
CA GLN A 27 -14.12 -2.27 -9.71
C GLN A 27 -14.34 -0.90 -10.37
N CYS A 28 -13.26 -0.17 -10.68
CA CYS A 28 -13.35 1.20 -11.19
C CYS A 28 -13.64 1.22 -12.70
N LEU A 29 -14.74 1.87 -13.08
CA LEU A 29 -15.13 2.10 -14.48
C LEU A 29 -14.47 3.35 -15.09
N CYS A 30 -14.05 4.30 -14.25
CA CYS A 30 -13.41 5.53 -14.71
C CYS A 30 -11.89 5.31 -14.89
N GLU A 31 -11.41 5.39 -16.13
CA GLU A 31 -9.99 5.14 -16.44
C GLU A 31 -9.04 6.15 -15.78
N GLU A 32 -9.43 7.42 -15.66
CA GLU A 32 -8.64 8.42 -14.94
C GLU A 32 -8.47 8.04 -13.46
N LEU A 33 -9.57 7.66 -12.81
CA LEU A 33 -9.55 7.22 -11.42
C LEU A 33 -8.78 5.90 -11.25
N LYS A 34 -8.94 4.96 -12.18
CA LYS A 34 -8.18 3.70 -12.23
C LYS A 34 -6.68 3.95 -12.26
N SER A 35 -6.22 4.90 -13.08
CA SER A 35 -4.81 5.30 -13.14
C SER A 35 -4.32 5.87 -11.81
N LYS A 36 -5.11 6.74 -11.16
CA LYS A 36 -4.79 7.30 -9.84
C LYS A 36 -4.71 6.21 -8.76
N LEU A 37 -5.63 5.24 -8.77
CA LEU A 37 -5.63 4.10 -7.86
C LEU A 37 -4.40 3.22 -8.06
N LYS A 38 -4.00 2.97 -9.31
CA LYS A 38 -2.77 2.24 -9.65
C LYS A 38 -1.53 2.94 -9.09
N ILE A 39 -1.42 4.25 -9.24
CA ILE A 39 -0.30 5.03 -8.68
C ILE A 39 -0.26 4.91 -7.15
N LYS A 40 -1.42 5.01 -6.48
CA LYS A 40 -1.52 4.82 -5.02
C LYS A 40 -1.11 3.41 -4.60
N ALA A 41 -1.58 2.38 -5.30
CA ALA A 41 -1.21 1.00 -5.04
C ALA A 41 0.32 0.81 -5.12
N ILE A 42 0.95 1.31 -6.19
CA ILE A 42 2.41 1.25 -6.37
C ILE A 42 3.13 1.97 -5.21
N TYR A 43 2.69 3.17 -4.83
CA TYR A 43 3.28 3.90 -3.71
C TYR A 43 3.24 3.09 -2.40
N HIS A 44 2.07 2.53 -2.05
CA HIS A 44 1.91 1.77 -0.83
C HIS A 44 2.71 0.45 -0.87
N ASN A 45 2.77 -0.23 -2.01
CA ASN A 45 3.59 -1.42 -2.18
C ASN A 45 5.08 -1.12 -1.99
N SER A 46 5.59 -0.05 -2.64
CA SER A 46 6.98 0.38 -2.49
C SER A 46 7.34 0.70 -1.03
N LYS A 47 6.42 1.34 -0.29
CA LYS A 47 6.60 1.60 1.15
C LYS A 47 6.57 0.35 2.01
N ALA A 48 5.70 -0.62 1.68
CA ALA A 48 5.70 -1.91 2.36
C ALA A 48 7.02 -2.67 2.13
N ILE A 49 7.57 -2.66 0.92
CA ILE A 49 8.89 -3.25 0.61
C ILE A 49 10.01 -2.54 1.39
N GLU A 50 10.03 -1.20 1.39
CA GLU A 50 11.02 -0.40 2.12
C GLU A 50 11.02 -0.71 3.62
N LEU A 51 9.83 -0.82 4.23
CA LEU A 51 9.68 -1.16 5.65
C LEU A 51 9.97 -2.63 5.92
N GLY A 52 9.63 -3.51 4.97
CA GLY A 52 9.88 -4.95 5.00
C GLY A 52 11.36 -5.28 5.08
N ALA A 53 12.19 -4.53 4.35
CA ALA A 53 13.64 -4.67 4.37
C ALA A 53 14.30 -4.18 5.69
N ARG A 54 13.54 -3.55 6.59
CA ARG A 54 14.01 -3.06 7.90
C ARG A 54 13.64 -3.99 9.06
N PHE A 55 12.99 -5.11 8.77
CA PHE A 55 12.68 -6.16 9.74
C PHE A 55 13.90 -6.98 10.12
#